data_AF-A0A4R0QIN4-F1
#
_entry.id   AF-A0A4R0QIN4-F1
#
_cell.length_a   1.000
_cell.length_b   1.000
_cell.length_c   1.000
_cell.angle_alpha   90.00
_cell.angle_beta   90.00
_cell.angle_gamma   90.00
#
_symmetry.space_group_name_H-M   'P 1'
#
loop_
_entity.id
_entity.type
_entity.pdbx_description
1 polymer ?
#
loop_
_entity_poly.entity_id
_entity_poly.type
_entity_poly.pdbx_seq_one_letter_code
_entity_poly.pdbx_strand_id
1 'polypeptide(L)'
;MAPTTSDGSNFMLDQAVRKLGRNLDDAIQKATGLLSQAEELEIERAIRTLQVIKGKTYAKALLKENGKILNDVSFDIGIGLMLRKNRMTHAELELWFEEAEKKRFEGHIFQPLPDKADAWSLFLVVRQKLTPMSFAAQDLLSLHRRQLLPQPSTRITPKAAKTAIELGMWNLLDGELRQEVLSVLGWNELPKALRLEFFASLPETQKAEIMTLRGPMEREKATSDAYARLYSQNKQDTTATAPRTTSPLTTEQ
;
A
#
# COMPACT_ATOMS: atom_id res chain seq x y z
N MET A 1 -7.61 13.40 33.24
CA MET A 1 -7.23 12.10 32.65
C MET A 1 -7.94 12.00 31.30
N ALA A 2 -7.19 12.14 30.20
CA ALA A 2 -7.73 12.13 28.85
C ALA A 2 -7.95 10.68 28.37
N PRO A 3 -9.02 10.37 27.62
CA PRO A 3 -9.25 9.03 27.11
C PRO A 3 -8.33 8.76 25.91
N THR A 4 -7.52 7.72 26.03
CA THR A 4 -6.62 7.22 25.00
C THR A 4 -7.42 6.51 23.91
N THR A 5 -7.62 7.16 22.78
CA THR A 5 -8.15 6.54 21.54
C THR A 5 -7.08 5.74 20.78
N SER A 6 -5.94 5.42 21.40
CA SER A 6 -4.80 4.77 20.73
C SER A 6 -4.80 3.24 20.77
N ASP A 7 -5.83 2.59 21.33
CA ASP A 7 -5.81 1.14 21.53
C ASP A 7 -6.06 0.34 20.23
N GLY A 8 -6.87 0.87 19.31
CA GLY A 8 -7.22 0.15 18.08
C GLY A 8 -6.08 0.02 17.08
N SER A 9 -5.28 1.07 16.90
CA SER A 9 -4.14 1.09 15.99
C SER A 9 -2.97 0.26 16.50
N ASN A 10 -2.72 0.28 17.81
CA ASN A 10 -1.70 -0.56 18.45
C ASN A 10 -2.08 -2.05 18.38
N PHE A 11 -3.36 -2.39 18.54
CA PHE A 11 -3.82 -3.78 18.42
C PHE A 11 -3.62 -4.36 17.01
N MET A 12 -3.95 -3.59 15.96
CA MET A 12 -3.73 -4.03 14.57
C MET A 12 -2.25 -4.14 14.23
N LEU A 13 -1.42 -3.22 14.73
CA LEU A 13 0.03 -3.28 14.57
C LEU A 13 0.60 -4.54 15.24
N ASP A 14 0.21 -4.82 16.48
CA ASP A 14 0.65 -6.00 17.23
C ASP A 14 0.23 -7.31 16.54
N GLN A 15 -0.96 -7.34 15.95
CA GLN A 15 -1.42 -8.50 15.18
C GLN A 15 -0.59 -8.71 13.91
N ALA A 16 -0.25 -7.64 13.20
CA ALA A 16 0.60 -7.71 12.01
C ALA A 16 2.04 -8.11 12.35
N VAL A 17 2.60 -7.56 13.44
CA VAL A 17 3.92 -7.94 13.96
C VAL A 17 3.93 -9.42 14.31
N ARG A 18 2.94 -9.94 15.05
CA ARG A 18 2.85 -11.37 15.40
C ARG A 18 2.76 -12.30 14.18
N LYS A 19 2.15 -11.85 13.08
CA LYS A 19 2.05 -12.64 11.85
C LYS A 19 3.35 -12.69 11.05
N LEU A 20 4.17 -11.63 11.12
CA LEU A 20 5.36 -11.48 10.28
C LEU A 20 6.65 -11.79 11.04
N GLY A 21 6.74 -11.45 12.32
CA GLY A 21 7.98 -11.54 13.08
C GLY A 21 7.77 -11.67 14.58
N ARG A 22 8.89 -11.75 15.31
CA ARG A 22 8.87 -11.82 16.78
C ARG A 22 8.87 -10.45 17.44
N ASN A 23 9.38 -9.44 16.73
CA ASN A 23 9.44 -8.05 17.14
C ASN A 23 9.21 -7.14 15.92
N LEU A 24 9.07 -5.84 16.15
CA LEU A 24 8.75 -4.86 15.11
C LEU A 24 9.85 -4.80 14.03
N ASP A 25 11.13 -4.83 14.41
CA ASP A 25 12.25 -4.74 13.47
C ASP A 25 12.33 -5.96 12.53
N ASP A 26 12.18 -7.18 13.07
CA ASP A 26 12.10 -8.42 12.28
C ASP A 26 10.88 -8.41 11.35
N ALA A 27 9.74 -7.90 11.84
CA ALA A 27 8.53 -7.79 11.04
C ALA A 27 8.68 -6.76 9.90
N ILE A 28 9.34 -5.63 10.13
CA ILE A 28 9.66 -4.62 9.09
C ILE A 28 10.63 -5.18 8.05
N GLN A 29 11.68 -5.87 8.50
CA GLN A 29 12.67 -6.47 7.60
C GLN A 29 12.01 -7.51 6.69
N LYS A 30 11.19 -8.40 7.24
CA LYS A 30 10.41 -9.38 6.46
C LYS A 30 9.36 -8.74 5.56
N ALA A 31 8.68 -7.70 6.05
CA ALA A 31 7.74 -6.94 5.23
C ALA A 31 8.44 -6.31 4.01
N THR A 32 9.67 -5.83 4.19
CA THR A 32 10.48 -5.30 3.10
C THR A 32 10.80 -6.39 2.09
N GLY A 33 11.30 -7.55 2.51
CA GLY A 33 11.59 -8.67 1.61
C GLY A 33 10.36 -9.23 0.85
N LEU A 34 9.18 -9.19 1.47
CA LEU A 34 7.90 -9.58 0.85
C LEU A 34 7.41 -8.61 -0.22
N LEU A 35 7.84 -7.35 -0.17
CA LEU A 35 7.34 -6.26 -1.02
C LEU A 35 8.40 -5.73 -1.99
N SER A 36 9.69 -5.94 -1.71
CA SER A 36 10.79 -5.58 -2.59
C SER A 36 10.92 -6.58 -3.74
N GLN A 37 11.04 -6.05 -4.95
CA GLN A 37 11.31 -6.88 -6.14
C GLN A 37 12.71 -7.47 -6.04
N ALA A 38 12.84 -8.75 -6.41
CA ALA A 38 14.14 -9.40 -6.53
C ALA A 38 14.93 -8.80 -7.69
N GLU A 39 16.23 -8.64 -7.51
CA GLU A 39 17.09 -8.13 -8.57
C GLU A 39 17.30 -9.17 -9.67
N GLU A 40 17.56 -8.71 -10.90
CA GLU A 40 17.82 -9.60 -12.03
C GLU A 40 19.00 -10.54 -11.75
N LEU A 41 20.09 -10.01 -11.20
CA LEU A 41 21.27 -10.80 -10.84
C LEU A 41 20.98 -11.86 -9.77
N GLU A 42 20.05 -11.60 -8.84
CA GLU A 42 19.64 -12.56 -7.82
C GLU A 42 18.83 -13.70 -8.42
N ILE A 43 17.86 -13.38 -9.28
CA ILE A 43 17.06 -14.37 -10.01
C ILE A 43 17.99 -15.27 -10.84
N GLU A 44 18.93 -14.68 -11.58
CA GLU A 44 19.91 -15.45 -12.36
C GLU A 44 20.78 -16.34 -11.47
N ARG A 45 21.27 -15.81 -10.34
CA ARG A 45 22.10 -16.56 -9.40
C ARG A 45 21.34 -17.74 -8.80
N ALA A 46 20.08 -17.55 -8.42
CA ALA A 46 19.24 -18.61 -7.87
C ALA A 46 19.04 -19.74 -8.90
N ILE A 47 18.72 -19.39 -10.15
CA ILE A 47 18.55 -20.37 -11.24
C ILE A 47 19.86 -21.13 -11.49
N ARG A 48 20.99 -20.44 -11.61
CA ARG A 48 22.31 -21.09 -11.83
C ARG A 48 22.70 -21.99 -10.67
N THR A 49 22.41 -21.58 -9.43
CA THR A 49 22.71 -22.39 -8.24
C THR A 49 21.89 -23.68 -8.26
N LEU A 50 20.59 -23.58 -8.57
CA LEU A 50 19.71 -24.73 -8.70
C LEU A 50 20.19 -25.67 -9.81
N GLN A 51 20.62 -25.12 -10.94
CA GLN A 51 21.21 -25.87 -12.05
C GLN A 51 22.45 -26.66 -11.63
N VAL A 52 23.35 -26.06 -10.86
CA VAL A 52 24.56 -26.73 -10.38
C VAL A 52 24.21 -27.86 -9.41
N ILE A 53 23.29 -27.62 -8.46
CA ILE A 53 22.88 -28.63 -7.46
C ILE A 53 22.20 -29.83 -8.15
N LYS A 54 21.20 -29.56 -8.98
CA LYS A 54 20.45 -30.60 -9.70
C LYS A 54 21.31 -31.28 -10.75
N GLY A 55 22.13 -30.53 -11.49
CA GLY A 55 23.08 -31.05 -12.48
C GLY A 55 24.13 -31.98 -11.87
N LYS A 56 24.72 -31.63 -10.72
CA LYS A 56 25.64 -32.54 -9.99
C LYS A 56 24.96 -33.81 -9.52
N THR A 57 23.73 -33.70 -9.01
CA THR A 57 22.93 -34.85 -8.58
C THR A 57 22.61 -35.76 -9.77
N TYR A 58 22.28 -35.16 -10.90
CA TYR A 58 21.95 -35.82 -12.14
C TYR A 58 23.16 -36.54 -12.77
N ALA A 59 24.32 -35.87 -12.85
CA ALA A 59 25.55 -36.45 -13.37
C ALA A 59 26.01 -37.67 -12.54
N LYS A 60 25.84 -37.64 -11.21
CA LYS A 60 26.11 -38.80 -10.34
C LYS A 60 25.17 -39.98 -10.64
N ALA A 61 23.89 -39.71 -10.89
CA ALA A 61 22.93 -40.75 -11.24
C ALA A 61 23.24 -41.38 -12.62
N LEU A 62 23.52 -40.55 -13.63
CA LEU A 62 23.90 -41.01 -14.96
C LEU A 62 25.24 -41.76 -15.00
N LEU A 63 26.23 -41.33 -14.21
CA LEU A 63 27.50 -42.07 -14.08
C LEU A 63 27.24 -43.49 -13.54
N LYS A 64 26.33 -43.62 -12.56
CA LYS A 64 25.97 -44.90 -11.95
C LYS A 64 25.22 -45.84 -12.90
N GLU A 65 24.33 -45.31 -13.75
CA GLU A 65 23.55 -46.12 -14.68
C GLU A 65 24.25 -46.39 -16.01
N ASN A 66 24.96 -45.41 -16.58
CA ASN A 66 25.40 -45.42 -17.97
C ASN A 66 26.89 -45.14 -18.17
N GLY A 67 27.67 -44.89 -17.11
CA GLY A 67 29.11 -44.62 -17.18
C GLY A 67 29.49 -43.33 -17.93
N LYS A 68 28.52 -42.47 -18.26
CA LYS A 68 28.72 -41.22 -19.01
C LYS A 68 28.51 -40.00 -18.10
N ILE A 69 29.38 -39.00 -18.24
CA ILE A 69 29.23 -37.69 -17.62
C ILE A 69 28.72 -36.73 -18.70
N LEU A 70 27.55 -36.12 -18.47
CA LEU A 70 27.09 -35.02 -19.31
C LEU A 70 27.72 -33.73 -18.80
N ASN A 71 28.63 -33.15 -19.59
CA ASN A 71 29.10 -31.79 -19.40
C ASN A 71 28.27 -30.90 -20.32
N ASP A 72 27.27 -30.22 -19.76
CA ASP A 72 27.03 -28.80 -20.05
C ASP A 72 25.81 -28.32 -19.26
N VAL A 73 26.04 -27.32 -18.41
CA VAL A 73 24.97 -26.60 -17.71
C VAL A 73 24.56 -25.45 -18.61
N SER A 74 23.52 -25.63 -19.42
CA SER A 74 22.94 -24.55 -20.20
C SER A 74 22.13 -23.62 -19.29
N PHE A 75 22.37 -22.32 -19.39
CA PHE A 75 21.63 -21.29 -18.65
C PHE A 75 20.22 -21.15 -19.22
N ASP A 76 19.18 -21.34 -18.39
CA ASP A 76 17.79 -21.18 -18.83
C ASP A 76 17.34 -19.72 -18.73
N ILE A 77 17.65 -18.97 -19.79
CA ILE A 77 17.25 -17.58 -19.99
C ILE A 77 15.71 -17.43 -19.93
N GLY A 78 14.96 -18.47 -20.34
CA GLY A 78 13.51 -18.45 -20.44
C GLY A 78 12.80 -18.36 -19.09
N ILE A 79 13.32 -19.06 -18.09
CA ILE A 79 12.81 -19.02 -16.70
C ILE A 79 13.14 -17.67 -16.06
N GLY A 80 14.38 -17.20 -16.17
CA GLY A 80 14.78 -15.91 -15.60
C GLY A 80 13.97 -14.74 -16.15
N LEU A 81 13.77 -14.71 -17.48
CA LEU A 81 12.89 -13.72 -18.13
C LEU A 81 11.44 -13.79 -17.64
N MET A 82 10.92 -15.00 -17.40
CA MET A 82 9.56 -15.21 -16.94
C MET A 82 9.38 -14.69 -15.51
N LEU A 83 10.28 -15.04 -14.59
CA LEU A 83 10.20 -14.59 -13.19
C LEU A 83 10.33 -13.06 -13.09
N ARG A 84 11.25 -12.48 -13.86
CA ARG A 84 11.45 -11.02 -13.94
C ARG A 84 10.21 -10.28 -14.44
N LYS A 85 9.61 -10.72 -15.56
CA LYS A 85 8.41 -10.08 -16.13
C LYS A 85 7.24 -10.06 -15.16
N ASN A 86 7.16 -11.03 -14.26
CA ASN A 86 6.09 -11.16 -13.28
C ASN A 86 6.38 -10.49 -11.93
N ARG A 87 7.43 -9.64 -11.87
CA ARG A 87 7.81 -8.84 -10.69
C ARG A 87 7.93 -9.70 -9.43
N MET A 88 8.70 -10.78 -9.54
CA MET A 88 8.99 -11.65 -8.41
C MET A 88 9.62 -10.86 -7.26
N THR A 89 9.13 -11.06 -6.04
CA THR A 89 9.71 -10.44 -4.84
C THR A 89 10.86 -11.28 -4.28
N HIS A 90 11.67 -10.70 -3.40
CA HIS A 90 12.81 -11.40 -2.81
C HIS A 90 12.37 -12.64 -2.01
N ALA A 91 11.33 -12.51 -1.19
CA ALA A 91 10.74 -13.64 -0.47
C ALA A 91 10.11 -14.70 -1.41
N GLU A 92 9.51 -14.28 -2.53
CA GLU A 92 9.03 -15.21 -3.55
C GLU A 92 10.20 -15.98 -4.19
N LEU A 93 11.32 -15.32 -4.47
CA LEU A 93 12.50 -15.95 -5.05
C LEU A 93 13.12 -17.00 -4.12
N GLU A 94 13.28 -16.67 -2.84
CA GLU A 94 13.81 -17.59 -1.83
C GLU A 94 12.94 -18.85 -1.69
N LEU A 95 11.63 -18.66 -1.50
CA LEU A 95 10.71 -19.79 -1.35
C LEU A 95 10.60 -20.61 -2.65
N TRP A 96 10.63 -19.95 -3.81
CA TRP A 96 10.68 -20.64 -5.10
C TRP A 96 11.92 -21.50 -5.24
N PHE A 97 13.09 -21.00 -4.84
CA PHE A 97 14.35 -21.76 -4.87
C PHE A 97 14.27 -23.00 -3.96
N GLU A 98 13.82 -22.83 -2.71
CA GLU A 98 13.70 -23.95 -1.76
C GLU A 98 12.73 -25.04 -2.24
N GLU A 99 11.58 -24.64 -2.77
CA GLU A 99 10.58 -25.59 -3.28
C GLU A 99 11.07 -26.27 -4.56
N ALA A 100 11.78 -25.55 -5.44
CA ALA A 100 12.38 -26.10 -6.64
C ALA A 100 13.50 -27.11 -6.31
N GLU A 101 14.27 -26.85 -5.26
CA GLU A 101 15.29 -27.78 -4.77
C GLU A 101 14.67 -29.10 -4.29
N LYS A 102 13.53 -29.05 -3.59
CA LYS A 102 12.84 -30.24 -3.07
C LYS A 102 12.07 -31.01 -4.14
N LYS A 103 11.50 -30.31 -5.14
CA LYS A 103 10.67 -30.91 -6.18
C LYS A 103 11.49 -31.78 -7.13
N ARG A 104 10.96 -32.97 -7.45
CA ARG A 104 11.42 -33.79 -8.58
C ARG A 104 10.59 -33.38 -9.80
N PHE A 105 11.25 -32.90 -10.84
CA PHE A 105 10.58 -32.52 -12.08
C PHE A 105 10.49 -33.74 -12.98
N GLU A 106 9.31 -34.00 -13.54
CA GLU A 106 9.05 -35.10 -14.47
C GLU A 106 9.45 -34.68 -15.89
N GLY A 107 10.72 -34.29 -16.05
CA GLY A 107 11.33 -34.03 -17.35
C GLY A 107 12.11 -35.23 -17.85
N HIS A 108 12.21 -35.38 -19.18
CA HIS A 108 13.02 -36.43 -19.82
C HIS A 108 14.40 -36.60 -19.17
N ILE A 109 14.94 -37.80 -19.29
CA ILE A 109 16.30 -38.29 -18.94
C ILE A 109 17.48 -37.43 -19.46
N PHE A 110 17.28 -36.16 -19.80
CA PHE A 110 18.29 -35.22 -20.28
C PHE A 110 18.10 -33.78 -19.75
N GLN A 111 17.10 -33.51 -18.89
CA GLN A 111 16.91 -32.16 -18.30
C GLN A 111 16.83 -32.19 -16.77
N PRO A 112 17.83 -31.59 -16.07
CA PRO A 112 17.88 -31.55 -14.60
C PRO A 112 17.03 -30.43 -13.97
N LEU A 113 16.33 -29.62 -14.78
CA LEU A 113 15.59 -28.43 -14.35
C LEU A 113 14.07 -28.59 -14.56
N PRO A 114 13.25 -27.79 -13.84
CA PRO A 114 11.89 -27.53 -14.28
C PRO A 114 11.92 -26.99 -15.69
N ASP A 115 10.99 -27.43 -16.54
CA ASP A 115 10.71 -26.68 -17.74
C ASP A 115 10.06 -25.33 -17.38
N LYS A 116 9.84 -24.47 -18.37
CA LYS A 116 9.24 -23.15 -18.14
C LYS A 116 7.83 -23.25 -17.54
N ALA A 117 7.07 -24.31 -17.85
CA ALA A 117 5.71 -24.51 -17.35
C ALA A 117 5.72 -24.94 -15.88
N ASP A 118 6.62 -25.83 -15.51
CA ASP A 118 6.88 -26.27 -14.14
C ASP A 118 7.37 -25.10 -13.28
N ALA A 119 8.32 -24.32 -13.78
CA ALA A 119 8.82 -23.12 -13.10
C ALA A 119 7.70 -22.10 -12.85
N TRP A 120 6.80 -21.93 -13.83
CA TRP A 120 5.63 -21.08 -13.70
C TRP A 120 4.61 -21.61 -12.70
N SER A 121 4.30 -22.90 -12.75
CA SER A 121 3.39 -23.53 -11.79
C SER A 121 3.87 -23.36 -10.35
N LEU A 122 5.18 -23.55 -10.15
CA LEU A 122 5.81 -23.41 -8.84
C LEU A 122 5.75 -21.96 -8.34
N PHE A 123 6.00 -21.00 -9.22
CA PHE A 123 5.87 -19.60 -8.91
C PHE A 123 4.45 -19.22 -8.47
N LEU A 124 3.41 -19.71 -9.16
CA LEU A 124 2.03 -19.44 -8.77
C LEU A 124 1.71 -19.99 -7.37
N VAL A 125 2.20 -21.20 -7.06
CA VAL A 125 2.03 -21.81 -5.73
C VAL A 125 2.73 -20.98 -4.66
N VAL A 126 3.98 -20.58 -4.90
CA VAL A 126 4.76 -19.74 -3.98
C VAL A 126 4.07 -18.40 -3.73
N ARG A 127 3.62 -17.74 -4.79
CA ARG A 127 2.89 -16.48 -4.71
C ARG A 127 1.62 -16.63 -3.90
N GLN A 128 0.82 -17.68 -4.14
CA GLN A 128 -0.38 -17.97 -3.35
C GLN A 128 -0.08 -18.17 -1.86
N LYS A 129 1.02 -18.88 -1.51
CA LYS A 129 1.44 -19.06 -0.12
C LYS A 129 1.81 -17.75 0.57
N LEU A 130 2.44 -16.83 -0.15
CA LEU A 130 2.92 -15.55 0.41
C LEU A 130 1.86 -14.44 0.39
N THR A 131 0.82 -14.53 -0.44
CA THR A 131 -0.26 -13.52 -0.53
C THR A 131 -0.77 -13.03 0.84
N PRO A 132 -1.13 -13.90 1.81
CA PRO A 132 -1.62 -13.44 3.11
C PRO A 132 -0.55 -12.68 3.92
N MET A 133 0.72 -13.06 3.78
CA MET A 133 1.84 -12.38 4.44
C MET A 133 2.14 -11.05 3.77
N SER A 134 2.05 -10.96 2.45
CA SER A 134 2.22 -9.71 1.70
C SER A 134 1.15 -8.68 2.06
N PHE A 135 -0.10 -9.09 2.28
CA PHE A 135 -1.14 -8.19 2.80
C PHE A 135 -0.80 -7.68 4.21
N ALA A 136 -0.41 -8.59 5.12
CA ALA A 136 0.01 -8.19 6.46
C ALA A 136 1.23 -7.24 6.43
N ALA A 137 2.15 -7.43 5.49
CA ALA A 137 3.33 -6.58 5.30
C ALA A 137 2.94 -5.16 4.82
N GLN A 138 1.99 -5.06 3.88
CA GLN A 138 1.46 -3.78 3.44
C GLN A 138 0.77 -3.04 4.59
N ASP A 139 -0.07 -3.75 5.36
CA ASP A 139 -0.75 -3.21 6.53
C ASP A 139 0.26 -2.72 7.56
N LEU A 140 1.27 -3.53 7.89
CA LEU A 140 2.32 -3.18 8.84
C LEU A 140 3.09 -1.92 8.42
N LEU A 141 3.56 -1.84 7.17
CA LEU A 141 4.28 -0.66 6.69
C LEU A 141 3.38 0.57 6.62
N SER A 142 2.11 0.42 6.26
CA SER A 142 1.15 1.53 6.24
C SER A 142 0.86 2.07 7.64
N LEU A 143 0.66 1.18 8.62
CA LEU A 143 0.43 1.53 10.02
C LEU A 143 1.68 2.15 10.65
N HIS A 144 2.85 1.56 10.38
CA HIS A 144 4.13 2.08 10.86
C HIS A 144 4.40 3.47 10.28
N ARG A 145 4.15 3.67 8.97
CA ARG A 145 4.27 5.00 8.34
C ARG A 145 3.29 6.01 8.95
N ARG A 146 2.06 5.60 9.25
CA ARG A 146 1.08 6.45 9.95
C ARG A 146 1.50 6.82 11.38
N GLN A 147 2.22 5.95 12.09
CA GLN A 147 2.76 6.24 13.41
C GLN A 147 3.99 7.17 13.37
N LEU A 148 4.83 7.04 12.35
CA LEU A 148 6.01 7.90 12.14
C LEU A 148 5.65 9.28 11.60
N LEU A 149 4.57 9.37 10.82
CA LEU A 149 3.99 10.66 10.46
C LEU A 149 3.49 11.33 11.76
N PRO A 150 3.65 12.65 11.89
CA PRO A 150 3.00 13.35 12.99
C PRO A 150 1.52 12.98 12.93
N GLN A 151 0.97 12.42 14.03
CA GLN A 151 -0.47 12.27 14.17
C GLN A 151 -1.09 13.60 13.76
N PRO A 152 -2.21 13.65 13.02
CA PRO A 152 -2.93 14.88 12.74
C PRO A 152 -3.49 15.42 14.06
N SER A 153 -2.60 15.98 14.85
CA SER A 153 -2.77 16.50 16.21
C SER A 153 -2.63 18.01 16.17
N THR A 154 -3.16 18.59 15.11
CA THR A 154 -3.66 19.95 15.08
C THR A 154 -4.53 20.01 13.84
N ARG A 155 -5.85 20.01 14.02
CA ARG A 155 -6.73 20.53 12.97
C ARG A 155 -6.11 21.81 12.45
N ILE A 156 -5.97 21.96 11.14
CA ILE A 156 -5.38 23.17 10.56
C ILE A 156 -6.14 24.36 11.14
N THR A 157 -5.43 25.25 11.83
CA THR A 157 -6.08 26.46 12.35
C THR A 157 -6.39 27.40 11.19
N PRO A 158 -7.44 28.25 11.27
CA PRO A 158 -7.71 29.23 10.21
C PRO A 158 -6.51 30.11 9.88
N LYS A 159 -5.69 30.42 10.89
CA LYS A 159 -4.45 31.19 10.72
C LYS A 159 -3.41 30.41 9.92
N ALA A 160 -3.16 29.14 10.27
CA ALA A 160 -2.22 28.28 9.55
C ALA A 160 -2.66 28.03 8.10
N ALA A 161 -3.96 27.82 7.87
CA ALA A 161 -4.53 27.69 6.53
C ALA A 161 -4.29 28.94 5.67
N LYS A 162 -4.55 30.14 6.21
CA LYS A 162 -4.27 31.40 5.51
C LYS A 162 -2.79 31.55 5.18
N THR A 163 -1.92 31.33 6.15
CA THR A 163 -0.47 31.43 5.94
C THR A 163 0.04 30.44 4.90
N ALA A 164 -0.46 29.20 4.86
CA ALA A 164 -0.08 28.22 3.84
C ALA A 164 -0.47 28.66 2.42
N ILE A 165 -1.66 29.26 2.26
CA ILE A 165 -2.13 29.80 0.98
C ILE A 165 -1.28 31.01 0.56
N GLU A 166 -1.03 31.94 1.48
CA GLU A 166 -0.21 33.15 1.25
C GLU A 166 1.22 32.79 0.84
N LEU A 167 1.78 31.71 1.40
CA LEU A 167 3.10 31.19 1.07
C LEU A 167 3.12 30.33 -0.22
N GLY A 168 1.99 30.20 -0.93
CA GLY A 168 1.91 29.44 -2.18
C GLY A 168 2.00 27.93 -2.01
N MET A 169 1.78 27.40 -0.81
CA MET A 169 1.90 25.97 -0.51
C MET A 169 0.72 25.14 -1.00
N TRP A 170 -0.31 25.76 -1.58
CA TRP A 170 -1.54 25.09 -2.02
C TRP A 170 -1.29 23.88 -2.93
N ASN A 171 -0.37 24.02 -3.89
CA ASN A 171 -0.03 22.95 -4.84
C ASN A 171 0.71 21.77 -4.20
N LEU A 172 1.28 21.97 -3.01
CA LEU A 172 2.01 20.95 -2.25
C LEU A 172 1.11 20.18 -1.29
N LEU A 173 -0.16 20.59 -1.11
CA LEU A 173 -1.11 19.90 -0.25
C LEU A 173 -1.77 18.74 -1.00
N ASP A 174 -1.86 17.60 -0.33
CA ASP A 174 -2.64 16.44 -0.78
C ASP A 174 -4.15 16.71 -0.68
N GLY A 175 -4.96 15.92 -1.39
CA GLY A 175 -6.41 16.13 -1.49
C GLY A 175 -7.14 16.22 -0.14
N GLU A 176 -6.73 15.42 0.84
CA GLU A 176 -7.30 15.43 2.20
C GLU A 176 -6.99 16.75 2.94
N LEU A 177 -5.74 17.22 2.85
CA LEU A 177 -5.31 18.48 3.48
C LEU A 177 -5.98 19.70 2.81
N ARG A 178 -6.19 19.66 1.49
CA ARG A 178 -6.94 20.71 0.79
C ARG A 178 -8.38 20.78 1.28
N GLN A 179 -9.04 19.64 1.45
CA GLN A 179 -10.40 19.59 2.00
C GLN A 179 -10.44 20.11 3.44
N GLU A 180 -9.43 19.80 4.25
CA GLU A 180 -9.32 20.35 5.60
C GLU A 180 -9.16 21.88 5.59
N VAL A 181 -8.30 22.43 4.73
CA VAL A 181 -8.14 23.89 4.56
C VAL A 181 -9.46 24.57 4.15
N LEU A 182 -10.18 23.99 3.19
CA LEU A 182 -11.51 24.49 2.77
C LEU A 182 -12.54 24.34 3.89
N SER A 183 -12.45 23.32 4.74
CA SER A 183 -13.38 23.15 5.86
C SER A 183 -13.16 24.16 7.00
N VAL A 184 -12.00 24.82 7.05
CA VAL A 184 -11.63 25.74 8.13
C VAL A 184 -11.79 27.20 7.69
N LEU A 185 -11.55 27.51 6.41
CA LEU A 185 -11.66 28.85 5.87
C LEU A 185 -13.09 29.19 5.43
N GLY A 186 -13.49 30.45 5.63
CA GLY A 186 -14.74 30.96 5.05
C GLY A 186 -14.62 31.18 3.54
N TRP A 187 -15.73 31.13 2.81
CA TRP A 187 -15.76 31.42 1.36
C TRP A 187 -15.06 32.74 1.00
N ASN A 188 -15.29 33.78 1.82
CA ASN A 188 -14.71 35.10 1.63
C ASN A 188 -13.20 35.17 1.92
N GLU A 189 -12.65 34.17 2.60
CA GLU A 189 -11.23 34.10 2.97
C GLU A 189 -10.38 33.40 1.90
N LEU A 190 -11.02 32.68 0.97
CA LEU A 190 -10.34 32.03 -0.14
C LEU A 190 -10.00 33.05 -1.24
N PRO A 191 -8.76 33.03 -1.78
CA PRO A 191 -8.41 33.76 -2.99
C PRO A 191 -9.27 33.32 -4.18
N LYS A 192 -9.51 34.26 -5.11
CA LYS A 192 -10.34 34.02 -6.30
C LYS A 192 -9.90 32.80 -7.12
N ALA A 193 -8.58 32.55 -7.22
CA ALA A 193 -8.04 31.38 -7.91
C ALA A 193 -8.51 30.06 -7.28
N LEU A 194 -8.51 29.98 -5.94
CA LEU A 194 -8.95 28.76 -5.22
C LEU A 194 -10.47 28.57 -5.28
N ARG A 195 -11.24 29.66 -5.32
CA ARG A 195 -12.70 29.58 -5.55
C ARG A 195 -13.04 28.98 -6.91
N LEU A 196 -12.25 29.31 -7.94
CA LEU A 196 -12.39 28.74 -9.28
C LEU A 196 -11.96 27.27 -9.32
N GLU A 197 -10.88 26.92 -8.63
CA GLU A 197 -10.45 25.52 -8.49
C GLU A 197 -11.50 24.69 -7.76
N PHE A 198 -12.11 25.23 -6.71
CA PHE A 198 -13.24 24.61 -6.02
C PHE A 198 -14.42 24.38 -6.96
N PHE A 199 -14.82 25.40 -7.74
CA PHE A 199 -15.86 25.23 -8.75
C PHE A 199 -15.51 24.11 -9.75
N ALA A 200 -14.27 24.04 -10.23
CA ALA A 200 -13.83 22.98 -11.14
C ALA A 200 -13.92 21.57 -10.52
N SER A 201 -13.73 21.47 -9.20
CA SER A 201 -13.80 20.22 -8.43
C SER A 201 -15.23 19.72 -8.18
N LEU A 202 -16.26 20.54 -8.42
CA LEU A 202 -17.65 20.13 -8.23
C LEU A 202 -18.07 19.05 -9.25
N PRO A 203 -19.03 18.18 -8.90
CA PRO A 203 -19.62 17.23 -9.83
C PRO A 203 -20.17 17.92 -11.09
N GLU A 204 -20.06 17.26 -12.24
CA GLU A 204 -20.48 17.82 -13.53
C GLU A 204 -21.95 18.29 -13.54
N THR A 205 -22.81 17.58 -12.80
CA THR A 205 -24.22 17.93 -12.62
C THR A 205 -24.40 19.28 -11.92
N GLN A 206 -23.66 19.53 -10.83
CA GLN A 206 -23.72 20.78 -10.09
C GLN A 206 -23.08 21.94 -10.87
N LYS A 207 -22.00 21.68 -11.60
CA LYS A 207 -21.38 22.68 -12.48
C LYS A 207 -22.33 23.11 -13.59
N ALA A 208 -23.03 22.15 -14.21
CA ALA A 208 -24.03 22.43 -15.22
C ALA A 208 -25.16 23.31 -14.67
N GLU A 209 -25.71 22.96 -13.49
CA GLU A 209 -26.74 23.77 -12.81
C GLU A 209 -26.27 25.21 -12.55
N ILE A 210 -25.07 25.38 -11.99
CA ILE A 210 -24.52 26.72 -11.70
C ILE A 210 -24.32 27.51 -13.00
N MET A 211 -23.82 26.89 -14.07
CA MET A 211 -23.55 27.55 -15.35
C MET A 211 -24.83 27.96 -16.11
N THR A 212 -25.99 27.37 -15.79
CA THR A 212 -27.28 27.82 -16.35
C THR A 212 -27.75 29.18 -15.82
N LEU A 213 -27.18 29.65 -14.69
CA LEU A 213 -27.49 30.96 -14.13
C LEU A 213 -26.93 32.07 -15.02
N ARG A 214 -27.70 33.15 -15.22
CA ARG A 214 -27.36 34.22 -16.18
C ARG A 214 -26.33 35.19 -15.61
N GLY A 215 -26.42 35.53 -14.33
CA GLY A 215 -25.57 36.54 -13.71
C GLY A 215 -24.25 35.97 -13.14
N PRO A 216 -23.11 36.66 -13.30
CA PRO A 216 -21.85 36.25 -12.67
C PRO A 216 -21.96 36.22 -11.14
N MET A 217 -22.72 37.14 -10.53
CA MET A 217 -22.96 37.14 -9.09
C MET A 217 -23.87 35.98 -8.64
N GLU A 218 -24.82 35.57 -9.47
CA GLU A 218 -25.70 34.42 -9.18
C GLU A 218 -24.90 33.12 -9.20
N ARG A 219 -23.97 32.98 -10.15
CA ARG A 219 -23.05 31.85 -10.23
C ARG A 219 -22.12 31.79 -9.03
N GLU A 220 -21.55 32.92 -8.63
CA GLU A 220 -20.69 32.99 -7.44
C GLU A 220 -21.47 32.65 -6.17
N LYS A 221 -22.70 33.16 -6.03
CA LYS A 221 -23.58 32.83 -4.91
C LYS A 221 -23.93 31.33 -4.87
N ALA A 222 -24.31 30.74 -6.00
CA ALA A 222 -24.62 29.31 -6.06
C ALA A 222 -23.39 28.43 -5.74
N THR A 223 -22.20 28.85 -6.17
CA THR A 223 -20.93 28.17 -5.82
C THR A 223 -20.63 28.31 -4.33
N SER A 224 -20.85 29.51 -3.75
CA SER A 224 -20.74 29.75 -2.31
C SER A 224 -21.75 28.93 -1.50
N ASP A 225 -22.96 28.73 -2.00
CA ASP A 225 -23.98 27.92 -1.34
C ASP A 225 -23.60 26.43 -1.37
N ALA A 226 -23.03 25.95 -2.48
CA ALA A 226 -22.46 24.60 -2.57
C ALA A 226 -21.30 24.40 -1.57
N TYR A 227 -20.42 25.40 -1.45
CA TYR A 227 -19.36 25.42 -0.45
C TYR A 227 -19.90 25.38 0.98
N ALA A 228 -20.93 26.18 1.28
CA ALA A 228 -21.56 26.23 2.61
C ALA A 228 -22.20 24.89 3.01
N ARG A 229 -22.72 24.11 2.04
CA ARG A 229 -23.25 22.76 2.29
C ARG A 229 -22.16 21.79 2.71
N LEU A 230 -21.02 21.77 2.01
CA LEU A 230 -19.85 20.96 2.38
C LEU A 230 -19.31 21.36 3.77
N TYR A 231 -19.22 22.67 4.02
CA TYR A 231 -18.79 23.21 5.30
C TYR A 231 -19.73 22.78 6.46
N SER A 232 -21.04 22.75 6.22
CA SER A 232 -22.03 22.36 7.22
C SER A 232 -22.07 20.85 7.49
N GLN A 233 -21.87 20.02 6.46
CA GLN A 233 -21.75 18.57 6.61
C GLN A 233 -20.55 18.19 7.49
N ASN A 234 -19.40 18.83 7.26
CA ASN A 234 -18.18 18.58 8.05
C ASN A 234 -18.27 19.07 9.51
N LYS A 235 -19.14 20.04 9.82
CA LYS A 235 -19.43 20.47 11.21
C LYS A 235 -20.35 19.51 11.98
N GLN A 236 -21.23 18.78 11.30
CA GLN A 236 -22.10 17.81 11.95
C GLN A 236 -21.34 16.55 12.38
N ASP A 237 -20.37 16.09 11.59
CA ASP A 237 -19.50 14.97 11.96
C ASP A 237 -18.57 15.27 13.15
N THR A 238 -18.35 16.55 13.47
CA THR A 238 -17.55 16.95 14.63
C THR A 238 -18.35 17.22 15.91
N THR A 239 -19.68 17.25 15.84
CA THR A 239 -20.58 17.45 16.99
C THR A 239 -21.31 16.17 17.44
N ALA A 240 -21.26 15.09 16.66
CA ALA A 240 -21.83 13.79 17.03
C ALA A 240 -21.03 13.01 18.11
N THR A 241 -19.89 13.53 18.58
CA THR A 241 -19.06 12.93 19.64
C THR A 241 -18.99 13.81 20.91
N ALA A 242 -20.11 14.38 21.33
CA ALA A 242 -20.24 14.91 22.69
C ALA A 242 -20.97 13.87 23.58
N PRO A 243 -20.38 13.41 24.70
CA PRO A 243 -21.07 12.49 25.60
C PRO A 243 -22.30 13.18 26.20
N ARG A 244 -23.45 12.54 26.06
CA ARG A 244 -24.68 12.91 26.78
C ARG A 244 -24.42 12.77 28.29
N THR A 245 -24.11 13.89 28.95
CA THR A 245 -24.24 14.00 30.39
C THR A 245 -25.72 14.07 30.72
N THR A 246 -26.36 12.92 30.92
CA THR A 246 -27.65 12.87 31.61
C THR A 246 -27.38 12.73 33.11
N SER A 247 -27.52 13.83 33.81
CA SER A 247 -27.94 13.82 35.21
C SER A 247 -28.82 15.03 35.44
N PRO A 248 -30.10 14.84 35.76
CA PRO A 248 -30.80 15.75 36.62
C PRO A 248 -30.82 15.17 38.03
N LEU A 249 -30.24 15.92 38.97
CA LEU A 249 -30.72 15.98 40.34
C LEU A 249 -32.23 16.23 40.31
N THR A 250 -32.98 15.46 41.12
CA THR A 250 -34.19 15.99 41.75
C THR A 250 -34.20 15.59 43.22
N THR A 251 -34.46 16.62 44.01
CA THR A 251 -34.47 16.80 45.46
C THR A 251 -35.71 16.18 46.12
N GLU A 252 -35.67 16.09 47.46
CA GLU A 252 -36.78 15.91 48.42
C GLU A 252 -37.22 14.43 48.63
N GLN A 253 -37.29 13.85 49.84
CA GLN A 253 -37.36 14.31 51.24
C GLN A 253 -36.53 13.40 52.16
#